data_AF-A0A832J5S9-F1
#
_entry.id   AF-A0A832J5S9-F1
#
_cell.length_a   1.000
_cell.length_b   1.000
_cell.length_c   1.000
_cell.angle_alpha   90.00
_cell.angle_beta   90.00
_cell.angle_gamma   90.00
#
_symmetry.space_group_name_H-M   'P 1'
#
loop_
_entity.id
_entity.type
_entity.pdbx_description
1 polymer ?
#
loop_
_entity_poly.entity_id
_entity_poly.type
_entity_poly.pdbx_seq_one_letter_code
_entity_poly.pdbx_strand_id
1 'polypeptide(L)'
;LVDRSAAHLADFVCGANQDGKHLTGVNWGRDLSEGVVVDIRNVVEGDASPDGKGTLQIKRGIEVGHIFQLGRKYSEAMKATVQSESGKSAVMTMGCYGIGVSRVVAAAIEQNNDPRGIIWPEAIAPFQIALLPLNMHKSQRLREAVETLYAEMLAAGFDVLLDDRKERPGVMFADMELTGIPHRVVFSEKGLDKTEVEYKGRRDSENQYIPLDQIIDFLKGQFNLVRALGR
;
A
#
# COMPACT_ATOMS: atom_id res chain seq x y z
N LEU A 1 20.34 33.37 -11.99
CA LEU A 1 19.28 32.89 -11.09
C LEU A 1 19.92 32.70 -9.72
N VAL A 2 19.25 33.13 -8.64
CA VAL A 2 19.76 33.04 -7.26
C VAL A 2 18.65 32.49 -6.37
N ASP A 3 18.96 31.54 -5.49
CA ASP A 3 17.98 31.05 -4.51
C ASP A 3 17.56 32.15 -3.55
N ARG A 4 16.31 32.13 -3.07
CA ARG A 4 15.82 33.09 -2.05
C ARG A 4 16.75 33.18 -0.84
N SER A 5 17.31 32.06 -0.38
CA SER A 5 18.23 32.05 0.77
C SER A 5 19.58 32.69 0.44
N ALA A 6 20.10 32.43 -0.77
CA ALA A 6 21.38 32.96 -1.23
C ALA A 6 21.33 34.47 -1.53
N ALA A 7 20.17 34.98 -1.95
CA ALA A 7 19.95 36.40 -2.21
C ALA A 7 20.10 37.28 -0.96
N HIS A 8 19.92 36.71 0.24
CA HIS A 8 20.06 37.41 1.51
C HIS A 8 21.48 37.31 2.11
N LEU A 9 22.41 36.61 1.45
CA LEU A 9 23.77 36.51 1.93
C LEU A 9 24.54 37.82 1.75
N ALA A 10 25.39 38.12 2.71
CA ALA A 10 26.38 39.19 2.66
C ALA A 10 27.78 38.60 2.92
N ASP A 11 28.81 39.28 2.44
CA ASP A 11 30.22 38.89 2.60
C ASP A 11 30.52 37.42 2.25
N PHE A 12 29.84 36.89 1.25
CA PHE A 12 29.88 35.47 0.92
C PHE A 12 31.16 35.08 0.16
N VAL A 13 31.39 33.78 0.08
CA VAL A 13 32.48 33.18 -0.68
C VAL A 13 31.93 32.60 -1.98
N CYS A 14 32.59 32.88 -3.09
CA CYS A 14 32.25 32.27 -4.38
C CYS A 14 33.52 31.93 -5.17
N GLY A 15 33.36 31.15 -6.24
CA GLY A 15 34.46 30.88 -7.17
C GLY A 15 34.91 32.17 -7.87
N ALA A 16 36.22 32.35 -8.04
CA ALA A 16 36.77 33.51 -8.74
C ALA A 16 36.71 33.38 -10.29
N ASN A 17 36.04 32.33 -10.80
CA ASN A 17 36.10 31.89 -12.20
C ASN A 17 37.55 31.70 -12.72
N GLN A 18 38.46 31.35 -11.81
CA GLN A 18 39.84 30.95 -12.07
C GLN A 18 40.14 29.71 -11.26
N ASP A 19 40.82 28.75 -11.88
CA ASP A 19 41.09 27.47 -11.25
C ASP A 19 41.92 27.65 -9.97
N GLY A 20 41.56 26.89 -8.93
CA GLY A 20 42.17 26.96 -7.60
C GLY A 20 41.98 28.28 -6.83
N LYS A 21 41.08 29.18 -7.25
CA LYS A 21 40.87 30.50 -6.59
C LYS A 21 39.42 30.78 -6.21
N HIS A 22 39.26 31.49 -5.10
CA HIS A 22 37.97 31.95 -4.57
C HIS A 22 38.02 33.44 -4.24
N LEU A 23 36.87 34.10 -4.31
CA LEU A 23 36.66 35.44 -3.76
C LEU A 23 36.01 35.30 -2.39
N THR A 24 36.35 36.20 -1.47
CA THR A 24 35.77 36.25 -0.11
C THR A 24 35.27 37.66 0.17
N GLY A 25 34.28 37.79 1.06
CA GLY A 25 33.68 39.09 1.36
C GLY A 25 32.86 39.66 0.22
N VAL A 26 32.35 38.82 -0.68
CA VAL A 26 31.59 39.23 -1.87
C VAL A 26 30.18 39.69 -1.46
N ASN A 27 29.70 40.78 -2.05
CA ASN A 27 28.37 41.31 -1.81
C ASN A 27 27.61 41.56 -3.11
N TRP A 28 26.33 41.18 -3.11
CA TRP A 28 25.38 41.54 -4.16
C TRP A 28 25.31 43.07 -4.35
N GLY A 29 25.10 43.52 -5.58
CA GLY A 29 25.06 44.93 -5.96
C GLY A 29 26.44 45.61 -6.03
N ARG A 30 27.34 45.33 -5.06
CA ARG A 30 28.70 45.90 -5.02
C ARG A 30 29.66 45.22 -6.00
N ASP A 31 29.78 43.90 -5.90
CA ASP A 31 30.80 43.13 -6.65
C ASP A 31 30.21 42.41 -7.87
N LEU A 32 28.90 42.19 -7.86
CA LEU A 32 28.14 41.55 -8.94
C LEU A 32 26.68 42.00 -8.90
N SER A 33 26.03 42.03 -10.07
CA SER A 33 24.62 42.39 -10.17
C SER A 33 23.72 41.42 -9.38
N GLU A 34 22.66 41.95 -8.78
CA GLU A 34 21.58 41.12 -8.23
C GLU A 34 20.96 40.26 -9.32
N GLY A 35 20.93 38.94 -9.10
CA GLY A 35 20.31 38.01 -10.04
C GLY A 35 18.80 37.94 -9.84
N VAL A 36 18.08 37.39 -10.83
CA VAL A 36 16.66 37.05 -10.67
C VAL A 36 16.53 36.01 -9.55
N VAL A 37 15.85 36.39 -8.48
CA VAL A 37 15.60 35.55 -7.31
C VAL A 37 14.50 34.54 -7.64
N VAL A 38 14.80 33.27 -7.43
CA VAL A 38 13.92 32.13 -7.74
C VAL A 38 14.00 31.09 -6.61
N ASP A 39 12.99 30.23 -6.55
CA ASP A 39 12.97 29.09 -5.63
C ASP A 39 13.61 27.88 -6.30
N ILE A 40 14.86 27.57 -5.94
CA ILE A 40 15.67 26.59 -6.68
C ILE A 40 16.43 25.60 -5.79
N ARG A 41 16.28 25.70 -4.48
CA ARG A 41 16.80 24.68 -3.56
C ARG A 41 15.72 23.67 -3.20
N ASN A 42 16.14 22.47 -2.81
CA ASN A 42 15.25 21.58 -2.08
C ASN A 42 15.06 22.11 -0.64
N VAL A 43 13.87 21.89 -0.10
CA VAL A 43 13.60 22.07 1.32
C VAL A 43 14.40 21.07 2.16
N VAL A 44 14.68 21.42 3.41
CA VAL A 44 15.29 20.53 4.41
C VAL A 44 14.34 20.36 5.60
N GLU A 45 14.52 19.27 6.35
CA GLU A 45 13.76 19.02 7.59
C GLU A 45 13.87 20.24 8.52
N GLY A 46 12.74 20.73 9.01
CA GLY A 46 12.69 21.88 9.91
C GLY A 46 12.61 23.25 9.24
N ASP A 47 12.70 23.33 7.90
CA ASP A 47 12.36 24.56 7.17
C ASP A 47 10.95 25.05 7.54
N ALA A 48 10.75 26.37 7.57
CA ALA A 48 9.43 26.95 7.81
C ALA A 48 8.44 26.53 6.72
N SER A 49 7.23 26.16 7.11
CA SER A 49 6.19 25.80 6.15
C SER A 49 5.84 27.01 5.26
N PRO A 50 5.69 26.83 3.93
CA PRO A 50 5.38 27.93 3.01
C PRO A 50 3.98 28.54 3.23
N ASP A 51 3.10 27.88 4.01
CA ASP A 51 1.80 28.42 4.42
C ASP A 51 1.86 29.26 5.73
N GLY A 52 3.07 29.42 6.29
CA GLY A 52 3.32 30.17 7.53
C GLY A 52 2.98 29.42 8.82
N LYS A 53 2.64 28.13 8.76
CA LYS A 53 2.20 27.35 9.92
C LYS A 53 3.15 26.19 10.21
N GLY A 54 3.99 26.35 11.22
CA GLY A 54 4.90 25.29 11.69
C GLY A 54 6.08 25.05 10.74
N THR A 55 6.62 23.84 10.79
CA THR A 55 7.83 23.43 10.05
C THR A 55 7.60 22.17 9.23
N LEU A 56 8.42 22.01 8.19
CA LEU A 56 8.34 20.87 7.27
C LEU A 56 8.95 19.61 7.90
N GLN A 57 8.21 18.50 7.78
CA GLN A 57 8.69 17.16 8.07
C GLN A 57 8.82 16.37 6.77
N ILE A 58 9.92 15.64 6.59
CA ILE A 58 10.21 14.84 5.40
C ILE A 58 10.00 13.36 5.72
N LYS A 59 9.08 12.74 4.99
CA LYS A 59 8.79 11.31 5.09
C LYS A 59 9.09 10.62 3.77
N ARG A 60 9.37 9.31 3.83
CA ARG A 60 9.49 8.47 2.64
C ARG A 60 8.11 7.99 2.23
N GLY A 61 7.82 8.03 0.94
CA GLY A 61 6.57 7.55 0.36
C GLY A 61 6.81 6.88 -0.98
N ILE A 62 5.93 5.94 -1.31
CA ILE A 62 5.87 5.32 -2.63
C ILE A 62 4.71 5.98 -3.38
N GLU A 63 4.99 6.64 -4.50
CA GLU A 63 3.95 7.21 -5.35
C GLU A 63 3.15 6.08 -6.00
N VAL A 64 1.92 5.85 -5.55
CA VAL A 64 1.01 4.84 -6.11
C VAL A 64 0.06 5.39 -7.16
N GLY A 65 -0.03 6.71 -7.29
CA GLY A 65 -0.84 7.38 -8.29
C GLY A 65 -0.48 8.85 -8.42
N HIS A 66 -0.87 9.43 -9.55
CA HIS A 66 -0.61 10.81 -9.89
C HIS A 66 -1.80 11.38 -10.66
N ILE A 67 -2.15 12.63 -10.36
CA ILE A 67 -3.17 13.38 -11.10
C ILE A 67 -2.52 14.62 -11.72
N PHE A 68 -2.82 14.90 -12.98
CA PHE A 68 -2.30 16.08 -13.66
C PHE A 68 -3.43 16.89 -14.30
N GLN A 69 -3.35 18.20 -14.14
CA GLN A 69 -4.08 19.15 -14.98
C GLN A 69 -3.22 19.41 -16.23
N LEU A 70 -3.49 18.68 -17.31
CA LEU A 70 -2.72 18.79 -18.56
C LEU A 70 -3.01 20.08 -19.32
N GLY A 71 -4.12 20.74 -19.00
CA GLY A 71 -4.55 21.94 -19.70
C GLY A 71 -4.84 21.62 -21.16
N ARG A 72 -4.28 22.41 -22.07
CA ARG A 72 -4.52 22.27 -23.51
C ARG A 72 -3.32 21.73 -24.30
N LYS A 73 -2.26 21.33 -23.61
CA LYS A 73 -0.97 20.92 -24.21
C LYS A 73 -1.13 19.89 -25.34
N TYR A 74 -1.92 18.85 -25.11
CA TYR A 74 -2.12 17.77 -26.09
C TYR A 74 -3.22 18.08 -27.09
N SER A 75 -4.34 18.61 -26.61
CA SER A 75 -5.49 18.95 -27.45
C SER A 75 -5.15 20.00 -28.51
N GLU A 76 -4.30 20.99 -28.22
CA GLU A 76 -3.81 21.95 -29.22
C GLU A 76 -2.93 21.28 -30.27
N ALA A 77 -1.93 20.52 -29.83
CA ALA A 77 -1.00 19.82 -30.72
C ALA A 77 -1.72 18.82 -31.64
N MET A 78 -2.76 18.15 -31.14
CA MET A 78 -3.54 17.15 -31.87
C MET A 78 -4.77 17.73 -32.59
N LYS A 79 -5.01 19.04 -32.50
CA LYS A 79 -6.20 19.72 -33.06
C LYS A 79 -7.54 19.13 -32.56
N ALA A 80 -7.56 18.67 -31.32
CA ALA A 80 -8.74 18.09 -30.69
C ALA A 80 -9.66 19.20 -30.18
N THR A 81 -10.75 19.47 -30.91
CA THR A 81 -11.69 20.56 -30.64
C THR A 81 -13.14 20.07 -30.57
N VAL A 82 -13.97 20.82 -29.85
CA VAL A 82 -15.42 20.61 -29.72
C VAL A 82 -16.17 21.91 -30.01
N GLN A 83 -17.45 21.82 -30.36
CA GLN A 83 -18.30 23.01 -30.47
C GLN A 83 -18.73 23.45 -29.07
N SER A 84 -18.44 24.69 -28.72
CA SER A 84 -18.92 25.30 -27.46
C SER A 84 -20.40 25.66 -27.56
N GLU A 85 -21.00 25.98 -26.41
CA GLU A 85 -22.38 26.50 -26.32
C GLU A 85 -22.61 27.76 -27.19
N SER A 86 -21.56 28.57 -27.41
CA SER A 86 -21.61 29.73 -28.31
C SER A 86 -21.57 29.40 -29.81
N GLY A 87 -21.53 28.11 -30.16
CA GLY A 87 -21.36 27.63 -31.53
C GLY A 87 -19.93 27.71 -32.07
N LYS A 88 -18.98 28.30 -31.32
CA LYS A 88 -17.57 28.42 -31.72
C LYS A 88 -16.77 27.17 -31.39
N SER A 89 -15.77 26.85 -32.21
CA SER A 89 -14.79 25.80 -31.93
C SER A 89 -13.98 26.16 -30.68
N ALA A 90 -13.89 25.21 -29.74
CA ALA A 90 -13.15 25.33 -28.50
C ALA A 90 -12.19 24.15 -28.33
N VAL A 91 -10.96 24.44 -27.91
CA VAL A 91 -9.97 23.41 -27.57
C VAL A 91 -10.31 22.81 -26.21
N MET A 92 -10.36 21.49 -26.13
CA MET A 92 -10.68 20.77 -24.90
C MET A 92 -9.61 21.00 -23.83
N THR A 93 -10.04 21.22 -22.59
CA THR A 93 -9.14 21.18 -21.43
C THR A 93 -9.05 19.74 -20.93
N MET A 94 -7.83 19.25 -20.70
CA MET A 94 -7.58 17.86 -20.34
C MET A 94 -7.06 17.72 -18.91
N GLY A 95 -7.49 16.66 -18.25
CA GLY A 95 -6.86 16.10 -17.06
C GLY A 95 -6.45 14.65 -17.33
N CYS A 96 -5.47 14.15 -16.59
CA CYS A 96 -5.17 12.72 -16.56
C CYS A 96 -4.99 12.22 -15.12
N TYR A 97 -5.32 10.95 -14.93
CA TYR A 97 -5.37 10.29 -13.63
C TYR A 97 -4.75 8.91 -13.81
N GLY A 98 -3.68 8.62 -13.08
CA GLY A 98 -2.96 7.35 -13.17
C GLY A 98 -2.80 6.70 -11.81
N ILE A 99 -3.04 5.39 -11.74
CA ILE A 99 -2.73 4.55 -10.58
C ILE A 99 -1.84 3.41 -11.06
N GLY A 100 -0.72 3.19 -10.39
CA GLY A 100 0.16 2.07 -10.66
C GLY A 100 -0.39 0.79 -10.03
N VAL A 101 -1.31 0.09 -10.69
CA VAL A 101 -2.01 -1.09 -10.13
C VAL A 101 -1.04 -2.12 -9.56
N SER A 102 -0.03 -2.56 -10.32
CA SER A 102 0.98 -3.50 -9.81
C SER A 102 1.85 -2.92 -8.69
N ARG A 103 2.06 -1.60 -8.69
CA ARG A 103 2.82 -0.89 -7.65
C ARG A 103 2.04 -0.82 -6.34
N VAL A 104 0.70 -0.69 -6.39
CA VAL A 104 -0.16 -0.70 -5.19
C VAL A 104 0.00 -2.02 -4.44
N VAL A 105 0.07 -3.16 -5.15
CA VAL A 105 0.29 -4.47 -4.53
C VAL A 105 1.61 -4.50 -3.77
N ALA A 106 2.71 -4.10 -4.41
CA ALA A 106 4.02 -4.06 -3.76
C ALA A 106 4.07 -3.05 -2.58
N ALA A 107 3.46 -1.88 -2.74
CA ALA A 107 3.38 -0.87 -1.68
C ALA A 107 2.55 -1.34 -0.47
N ALA A 108 1.50 -2.12 -0.71
CA ALA A 108 0.71 -2.72 0.37
C ALA A 108 1.54 -3.73 1.17
N ILE A 109 2.35 -4.57 0.51
CA ILE A 109 3.27 -5.51 1.17
C ILE A 109 4.35 -4.74 1.95
N GLU A 110 4.98 -3.73 1.34
CA GLU A 110 6.04 -2.94 1.97
C GLU A 110 5.57 -2.30 3.29
N GLN A 111 4.31 -1.84 3.34
CA GLN A 111 3.72 -1.27 4.54
C GLN A 111 3.18 -2.32 5.53
N ASN A 112 2.84 -3.52 5.07
CA ASN A 112 2.16 -4.54 5.85
C ASN A 112 2.83 -5.91 5.69
N ASN A 113 3.90 -6.12 6.44
CA ASN A 113 4.60 -7.40 6.54
C ASN A 113 5.17 -7.59 7.94
N ASP A 114 5.51 -8.83 8.27
CA ASP A 114 6.29 -9.19 9.44
C ASP A 114 7.36 -10.24 9.05
N PRO A 115 8.24 -10.68 9.97
CA PRO A 115 9.25 -11.69 9.66
C PRO A 115 8.71 -13.03 9.16
N ARG A 116 7.40 -13.30 9.30
CA ARG A 116 6.74 -14.52 8.83
C ARG A 116 6.17 -14.36 7.43
N GLY A 117 6.03 -13.13 6.90
CA GLY A 117 5.61 -12.86 5.53
C GLY A 117 4.61 -11.72 5.39
N ILE A 118 3.77 -11.83 4.36
CA ILE A 118 2.83 -10.77 3.97
C ILE A 118 1.70 -10.65 4.98
N ILE A 119 1.22 -9.42 5.20
CA ILE A 119 -0.02 -9.15 5.94
C ILE A 119 -0.94 -8.34 5.03
N TRP A 120 -1.85 -8.99 4.33
CA TRP A 120 -2.76 -8.28 3.42
C TRP A 120 -3.76 -7.39 4.18
N PRO A 121 -4.06 -6.19 3.66
CA PRO A 121 -5.35 -5.58 3.88
C PRO A 121 -6.46 -6.50 3.34
N GLU A 122 -7.54 -6.69 4.09
CA GLU A 122 -8.59 -7.67 3.73
C GLU A 122 -9.14 -7.49 2.32
N ALA A 123 -9.29 -6.23 1.88
CA ALA A 123 -9.87 -5.90 0.57
C ALA A 123 -9.05 -6.40 -0.62
N ILE A 124 -7.78 -6.75 -0.43
CA ILE A 124 -6.86 -7.18 -1.48
C ILE A 124 -6.14 -8.49 -1.14
N ALA A 125 -6.57 -9.19 -0.08
CA ALA A 125 -6.06 -10.51 0.23
C ALA A 125 -6.44 -11.49 -0.91
N PRO A 126 -5.55 -12.42 -1.30
CA PRO A 126 -5.81 -13.33 -2.41
C PRO A 126 -6.92 -14.34 -2.11
N PHE A 127 -7.07 -14.68 -0.83
CA PHE A 127 -8.16 -15.46 -0.26
C PHE A 127 -8.46 -14.89 1.13
N GLN A 128 -9.67 -15.11 1.62
CA GLN A 128 -10.06 -14.68 2.95
C GLN A 128 -9.67 -15.72 4.01
N ILE A 129 -9.84 -17.01 3.70
CA ILE A 129 -9.63 -18.12 4.62
C ILE A 129 -8.69 -19.15 3.99
N ALA A 130 -7.73 -19.66 4.76
CA ALA A 130 -6.96 -20.86 4.46
C ALA A 130 -7.46 -22.02 5.33
N LEU A 131 -8.04 -23.04 4.71
CA LEU A 131 -8.49 -24.27 5.37
C LEU A 131 -7.42 -25.36 5.20
N LEU A 132 -6.84 -25.81 6.32
CA LEU A 132 -5.70 -26.73 6.36
C LEU A 132 -6.11 -28.04 7.03
N PRO A 133 -6.45 -29.08 6.25
CA PRO A 133 -6.76 -30.39 6.78
C PRO A 133 -5.50 -31.24 7.06
N LEU A 134 -5.23 -31.54 8.33
CA LEU A 134 -4.04 -32.27 8.73
C LEU A 134 -4.16 -33.77 8.44
N ASN A 135 -3.32 -34.29 7.55
CA ASN A 135 -3.30 -35.70 7.13
C ASN A 135 -4.63 -36.19 6.49
N MET A 136 -5.36 -35.32 5.79
CA MET A 136 -6.62 -35.66 5.10
C MET A 136 -6.55 -36.95 4.26
N HIS A 137 -5.44 -37.16 3.58
CA HIS A 137 -5.19 -38.33 2.74
C HIS A 137 -5.18 -39.68 3.49
N LYS A 138 -5.09 -39.68 4.82
CA LYS A 138 -5.10 -40.89 5.65
C LYS A 138 -6.46 -41.20 6.27
N SER A 139 -7.44 -40.30 6.13
CA SER A 139 -8.73 -40.41 6.81
C SER A 139 -9.89 -40.00 5.91
N GLN A 140 -10.74 -40.97 5.61
CA GLN A 140 -11.95 -40.74 4.83
C GLN A 140 -12.94 -39.84 5.58
N ARG A 141 -13.10 -40.05 6.89
CA ARG A 141 -13.98 -39.22 7.74
C ARG A 141 -13.51 -37.77 7.79
N LEU A 142 -12.19 -37.52 7.91
CA LEU A 142 -11.65 -36.16 7.87
C LEU A 142 -11.85 -35.51 6.51
N ARG A 143 -11.63 -36.25 5.42
CA ARG A 143 -11.88 -35.75 4.07
C ARG A 143 -13.33 -35.29 3.90
N GLU A 144 -14.30 -36.15 4.23
CA GLU A 144 -15.73 -35.83 4.10
C GLU A 144 -16.13 -34.60 4.93
N ALA A 145 -15.61 -34.49 6.16
CA ALA A 145 -15.89 -33.34 7.02
C ALA A 145 -15.25 -32.04 6.50
N VAL A 146 -14.04 -32.11 5.96
CA VAL A 146 -13.35 -30.95 5.37
C VAL A 146 -14.05 -30.49 4.09
N GLU A 147 -14.45 -31.41 3.22
CA GLU A 147 -15.21 -31.10 2.00
C GLU A 147 -16.56 -30.46 2.34
N THR A 148 -17.23 -30.95 3.38
CA THR A 148 -18.48 -30.35 3.89
C THR A 148 -18.25 -28.93 4.40
N LEU A 149 -17.27 -28.74 5.30
CA LEU A 149 -16.95 -27.42 5.85
C LEU A 149 -16.52 -26.43 4.76
N TYR A 150 -15.73 -26.88 3.79
CA TYR A 150 -15.32 -26.07 2.64
C TYR A 150 -16.54 -25.63 1.82
N ALA A 151 -17.46 -26.54 1.50
CA ALA A 151 -18.69 -26.22 0.79
C ALA A 151 -19.58 -25.23 1.57
N GLU A 152 -19.69 -25.38 2.90
CA GLU A 152 -20.42 -24.47 3.77
C GLU A 152 -19.79 -23.06 3.81
N MET A 153 -18.45 -22.96 3.87
CA MET A 153 -17.76 -21.67 3.81
C MET A 153 -17.97 -20.97 2.46
N LEU A 154 -17.90 -21.70 1.36
CA LEU A 154 -18.19 -21.16 0.03
C LEU A 154 -19.66 -20.72 -0.10
N ALA A 155 -20.60 -21.52 0.42
CA ALA A 155 -22.02 -21.18 0.43
C ALA A 155 -22.32 -19.95 1.30
N ALA A 156 -21.52 -19.70 2.34
CA ALA A 156 -21.56 -18.49 3.15
C ALA A 156 -20.95 -17.26 2.45
N GLY A 157 -20.36 -17.43 1.26
CA GLY A 157 -19.81 -16.36 0.43
C GLY A 157 -18.35 -16.01 0.72
N PHE A 158 -17.61 -16.87 1.43
CA PHE A 158 -16.19 -16.68 1.65
C PHE A 158 -15.36 -17.13 0.46
N ASP A 159 -14.24 -16.45 0.23
CA ASP A 159 -13.18 -16.91 -0.66
C ASP A 159 -12.16 -17.75 0.14
N VAL A 160 -12.07 -19.05 -0.17
CA VAL A 160 -11.40 -20.05 0.66
C VAL A 160 -10.34 -20.78 -0.16
N LEU A 161 -9.10 -20.76 0.34
CA LEU A 161 -8.05 -21.66 -0.10
C LEU A 161 -8.10 -22.95 0.70
N LEU A 162 -8.33 -24.08 0.05
CA LEU A 162 -8.17 -25.40 0.64
C LEU A 162 -6.74 -25.90 0.37
N ASP A 163 -5.94 -26.11 1.43
CA ASP A 163 -4.61 -26.72 1.29
C ASP A 163 -4.71 -28.26 1.38
N ASP A 164 -5.09 -28.89 0.27
CA ASP A 164 -5.26 -30.35 0.16
C ASP A 164 -3.95 -31.11 -0.13
N ARG A 165 -2.80 -30.41 -0.11
CA ARG A 165 -1.50 -30.98 -0.41
C ARG A 165 -1.12 -32.07 0.60
N LYS A 166 -0.39 -33.07 0.13
CA LYS A 166 0.19 -34.12 0.99
C LYS A 166 1.47 -33.64 1.66
N GLU A 167 1.37 -32.63 2.51
CA GLU A 167 2.51 -32.03 3.18
C GLU A 167 2.49 -32.11 4.72
N ARG A 168 3.64 -31.81 5.33
CA ARG A 168 3.76 -31.76 6.79
C ARG A 168 3.10 -30.48 7.34
N PRO A 169 2.42 -30.54 8.50
CA PRO A 169 1.74 -29.36 9.06
C PRO A 169 2.63 -28.12 9.19
N GLY A 170 3.89 -28.30 9.61
CA GLY A 170 4.83 -27.18 9.73
C GLY A 170 5.12 -26.46 8.40
N VAL A 171 5.15 -27.18 7.27
CA VAL A 171 5.33 -26.59 5.93
C VAL A 171 4.05 -25.86 5.52
N MET A 172 2.89 -26.49 5.70
CA MET A 172 1.60 -25.85 5.41
C MET A 172 1.42 -24.55 6.20
N PHE A 173 1.77 -24.54 7.49
CA PHE A 173 1.67 -23.34 8.32
C PHE A 173 2.61 -22.23 7.88
N ALA A 174 3.86 -22.57 7.56
CA ALA A 174 4.84 -21.60 7.07
C ALA A 174 4.40 -20.98 5.73
N ASP A 175 3.89 -21.80 4.80
CA ASP A 175 3.39 -21.32 3.51
C ASP A 175 2.19 -20.38 3.67
N MET A 176 1.24 -20.72 4.54
CA MET A 176 0.04 -19.91 4.76
C MET A 176 0.35 -18.60 5.50
N GLU A 177 1.31 -18.61 6.42
CA GLU A 177 1.81 -17.40 7.06
C GLU A 177 2.59 -16.51 6.07
N LEU A 178 3.38 -17.11 5.19
CA LEU A 178 4.16 -16.40 4.18
C LEU A 178 3.26 -15.70 3.15
N THR A 179 2.27 -16.42 2.63
CA THR A 179 1.28 -15.93 1.66
C THR A 179 0.33 -14.87 2.24
N GLY A 180 0.16 -14.86 3.57
CA GLY A 180 -0.50 -13.78 4.29
C GLY A 180 -2.02 -13.84 4.32
N ILE A 181 -2.61 -15.02 4.10
CA ILE A 181 -4.07 -15.20 4.12
C ILE A 181 -4.60 -14.84 5.52
N PRO A 182 -5.61 -13.94 5.65
CA PRO A 182 -5.98 -13.34 6.93
C PRO A 182 -6.46 -14.32 8.00
N HIS A 183 -7.17 -15.38 7.62
CA HIS A 183 -7.74 -16.34 8.56
C HIS A 183 -7.26 -17.75 8.24
N ARG A 184 -6.66 -18.42 9.22
CA ARG A 184 -6.26 -19.83 9.11
C ARG A 184 -7.19 -20.69 9.95
N VAL A 185 -7.77 -21.71 9.33
CA VAL A 185 -8.59 -22.74 9.99
C VAL A 185 -7.91 -24.08 9.77
N VAL A 186 -7.54 -24.75 10.86
CA VAL A 186 -6.88 -26.05 10.84
C VAL A 186 -7.86 -27.11 11.30
N PHE A 187 -8.03 -28.16 10.50
CA PHE A 187 -8.94 -29.27 10.80
C PHE A 187 -8.15 -30.58 10.88
N SER A 188 -8.31 -31.33 11.97
CA SER A 188 -7.60 -32.58 12.21
C SER A 188 -8.53 -33.64 12.79
N GLU A 189 -8.09 -34.90 12.81
CA GLU A 189 -8.81 -35.99 13.49
C GLU A 189 -9.13 -35.68 14.95
N LYS A 190 -8.19 -35.05 15.68
CA LYS A 190 -8.43 -34.63 17.07
C LYS A 190 -9.52 -33.55 17.15
N GLY A 191 -9.60 -32.67 16.16
CA GLY A 191 -10.67 -31.69 16.05
C GLY A 191 -12.02 -32.35 15.77
N LEU A 192 -12.04 -33.37 14.92
CA LEU A 192 -13.25 -34.18 14.67
C LEU A 192 -13.77 -34.87 15.93
N ASP A 193 -12.89 -35.46 16.73
CA ASP A 193 -13.28 -36.13 17.97
C ASP A 193 -13.86 -35.16 19.01
N LYS A 194 -13.41 -33.91 18.98
CA LYS A 194 -13.86 -32.83 19.87
C LYS A 194 -14.91 -31.91 19.26
N THR A 195 -15.33 -32.16 18.02
CA THR A 195 -16.26 -31.32 17.26
C THR A 195 -15.85 -29.84 17.17
N GLU A 196 -14.54 -29.58 17.02
CA GLU A 196 -13.95 -28.23 16.96
C GLU A 196 -12.89 -28.11 15.86
N VAL A 197 -12.62 -26.87 15.43
CA VAL A 197 -11.49 -26.50 14.57
C VAL A 197 -10.55 -25.54 15.29
N GLU A 198 -9.28 -25.57 14.93
CA GLU A 198 -8.32 -24.59 15.40
C GLU A 198 -8.32 -23.38 14.46
N TYR A 199 -8.53 -22.19 15.01
CA TYR A 199 -8.53 -20.92 14.31
C TYR A 199 -7.33 -20.07 14.75
N LYS A 200 -6.74 -19.35 13.79
CA LYS A 200 -5.77 -18.28 14.05
C LYS A 200 -5.88 -17.18 12.99
N GLY A 201 -6.02 -15.92 13.41
CA GLY A 201 -5.84 -14.78 12.52
C GLY A 201 -4.36 -14.58 12.17
N ARG A 202 -4.05 -14.07 10.97
CA ARG A 202 -2.68 -13.84 10.51
C ARG A 202 -1.87 -12.92 11.44
N ARG A 203 -2.56 -12.03 12.16
CA ARG A 203 -1.99 -11.08 13.12
C ARG A 203 -2.04 -11.58 14.57
N ASP A 204 -2.72 -12.70 14.85
CA ASP A 204 -2.89 -13.21 16.20
C ASP A 204 -1.61 -13.89 16.69
N SER A 205 -1.36 -13.82 18.00
CA SER A 205 -0.28 -14.56 18.66
C SER A 205 -0.68 -16.01 18.96
N GLU A 206 -1.91 -16.20 19.46
CA GLU A 206 -2.41 -17.48 19.98
C GLU A 206 -3.44 -18.14 19.06
N ASN A 207 -3.53 -19.46 19.21
CA ASN A 207 -4.58 -20.27 18.57
C ASN A 207 -5.86 -20.25 19.41
N GLN A 208 -7.00 -20.35 18.75
CA GLN A 208 -8.32 -20.52 19.38
C GLN A 208 -8.95 -21.83 18.90
N TYR A 209 -9.75 -22.47 19.75
CA TYR A 209 -10.54 -23.64 19.36
C TYR A 209 -12.00 -23.23 19.26
N ILE A 210 -12.58 -23.40 18.09
CA ILE A 210 -13.93 -22.94 17.75
C ILE A 210 -14.79 -24.17 17.44
N PRO A 211 -15.97 -24.33 18.07
CA PRO A 211 -16.91 -25.39 17.73
C PRO A 211 -17.28 -25.36 16.23
N LEU A 212 -17.40 -26.54 15.62
CA LEU A 212 -17.67 -26.68 14.19
C LEU A 212 -18.96 -25.99 13.75
N ASP A 213 -19.99 -26.01 14.60
CA ASP A 213 -21.30 -25.38 14.33
C ASP A 213 -21.26 -23.85 14.44
N GLN A 214 -20.19 -23.28 15.00
CA GLN A 214 -20.05 -21.84 15.23
C GLN A 214 -19.01 -21.17 14.32
N ILE A 215 -18.15 -21.94 13.64
CA ILE A 215 -17.02 -21.38 12.87
C ILE A 215 -17.45 -20.39 11.78
N ILE A 216 -18.54 -20.67 11.07
CA ILE A 216 -19.03 -19.80 10.00
C ILE A 216 -19.45 -18.42 10.55
N ASP A 217 -20.22 -18.40 11.63
CA ASP A 217 -20.70 -17.16 12.22
C ASP A 217 -19.58 -16.40 12.95
N PHE A 218 -18.65 -17.13 13.58
CA PHE A 218 -17.43 -16.55 14.12
C PHE A 218 -16.63 -15.81 13.03
N LEU A 219 -16.41 -16.44 11.87
CA LEU A 219 -15.71 -15.83 10.74
C LEU A 219 -16.44 -14.61 10.19
N LYS A 220 -17.77 -14.66 10.02
CA LYS A 220 -18.57 -13.48 9.65
C LYS A 220 -18.36 -12.32 10.62
N GLY A 221 -18.26 -12.62 11.91
CA GLY A 221 -17.95 -11.64 12.96
C GLY A 221 -16.60 -10.95 12.74
N GLN A 222 -15.56 -11.71 12.37
CA GLN A 222 -14.23 -11.15 12.08
C GLN A 222 -14.25 -10.15 10.92
N PHE A 223 -14.87 -10.50 9.80
CA PHE A 223 -14.94 -9.61 8.62
C PHE A 223 -15.80 -8.36 8.87
N ASN A 224 -16.86 -8.48 9.66
CA ASN A 224 -17.72 -7.33 9.98
C ASN A 224 -17.03 -6.32 10.90
N LEU A 225 -16.20 -6.79 11.84
CA LEU A 225 -15.42 -5.92 12.72
C LEU A 225 -14.43 -5.06 11.91
N VAL A 226 -13.76 -5.65 10.91
CA VAL A 226 -12.79 -4.93 10.08
C VAL A 226 -13.48 -3.94 9.14
N ARG A 227 -14.65 -4.28 8.57
CA ARG A 227 -15.46 -3.32 7.79
C ARG A 227 -15.95 -2.12 8.62
N ALA A 228 -16.18 -2.30 9.91
CA ALA A 228 -16.56 -1.21 10.82
C ALA A 228 -15.38 -0.29 11.16
N LEU A 229 -14.15 -0.82 11.23
CA LEU A 229 -12.93 -0.06 11.51
C LEU A 229 -12.31 0.62 10.28
N GLY A 230 -12.69 0.19 9.07
CA GLY A 230 -12.28 0.79 7.80
C GLY A 230 -13.15 1.94 7.31
N ARG A 231 -14.11 2.41 8.11
CA ARG A 231 -14.94 3.60 7.87
C ARG A 231 -14.58 4.74 8.82
#